data_AF-A0A7X9PGH4-F1
#
_entry.id   AF-A0A7X9PGH4-F1
#
_cell.length_a   1.000
_cell.length_b   1.000
_cell.length_c   1.000
_cell.angle_alpha   90.00
_cell.angle_beta   90.00
_cell.angle_gamma   90.00
#
_symmetry.space_group_name_H-M   'P 1'
#
loop_
_entity.id
_entity.type
_entity.pdbx_description
1 polymer ?
#
loop_
_entity_poly.entity_id
_entity_poly.type
_entity_poly.pdbx_seq_one_letter_code
_entity_poly.pdbx_strand_id
1 'polypeptide(L)'
;GAGEPDEAAVGASARVWAALAALVEEERLDALTVRCFDLIRERSVTGCLALAWLADDGIVAGCEGDLCSALGLLLADRLLGRRAWMANPYRIVPAAGKLGLAHCTVPFRLVDGYRLRTHFESGVGVGVQGTFRPGPVTLLRVGGRDLEALWLAEGEITAAGTADGLCRTQVALRIDPPDAAELLTAPLGNHLVLVPGRHRARLRAWWELHIR
;
A
#
# COMPACT_ATOMS: atom_id res chain seq x y z
N GLY A 1 17.05 8.76 12.82
CA GLY A 1 16.11 9.90 12.84
C GLY A 1 15.62 10.17 11.43
N ALA A 2 14.40 10.68 11.26
CA ALA A 2 13.87 10.99 9.93
C ALA A 2 14.74 12.05 9.23
N GLY A 3 15.24 11.75 8.03
CA GLY A 3 16.06 12.65 7.22
C GLY A 3 15.55 12.70 5.78
N GLU A 4 16.14 13.58 4.98
CA GLU A 4 15.97 13.57 3.52
C GLU A 4 17.04 12.65 2.91
N PRO A 5 16.69 11.78 1.94
CA PRO A 5 17.64 10.90 1.30
C PRO A 5 18.58 11.70 0.38
N ASP A 6 19.82 11.24 0.23
CA ASP A 6 20.76 11.80 -0.73
C ASP A 6 20.54 11.26 -2.15
N GLU A 7 21.22 11.85 -3.13
CA GLU A 7 21.15 11.44 -4.53
C GLU A 7 21.62 9.99 -4.73
N ALA A 8 22.56 9.51 -3.91
CA ALA A 8 23.07 8.15 -3.99
C ALA A 8 22.00 7.12 -3.60
N ALA A 9 21.19 7.39 -2.57
CA ALA A 9 20.07 6.57 -2.15
C ALA A 9 18.95 6.53 -3.21
N VAL A 10 18.69 7.66 -3.88
CA VAL A 10 17.77 7.74 -5.02
C VAL A 10 18.30 6.91 -6.19
N GLY A 11 19.57 7.07 -6.55
CA GLY A 11 20.21 6.29 -7.61
C GLY A 11 20.25 4.78 -7.32
N ALA A 12 20.40 4.39 -6.05
CA ALA A 12 20.29 2.99 -5.63
C ALA A 12 18.87 2.44 -5.80
N SER A 13 17.85 3.24 -5.48
CA SER A 13 16.45 2.88 -5.71
C SER A 13 16.16 2.72 -7.20
N ALA A 14 16.76 3.53 -8.08
CA ALA A 14 16.61 3.41 -9.53
C ALA A 14 17.20 2.10 -10.07
N ARG A 15 18.32 1.63 -9.53
CA ARG A 15 18.87 0.31 -9.87
C ARG A 15 17.95 -0.83 -9.43
N VAL A 16 17.34 -0.72 -8.25
CA VAL A 16 16.35 -1.70 -7.78
C VAL A 16 15.13 -1.72 -8.70
N TRP A 17 14.60 -0.55 -9.07
CA TRP A 17 13.51 -0.45 -10.04
C TRP A 17 13.86 -1.12 -11.37
N ALA A 18 15.03 -0.82 -11.94
CA ALA A 18 15.46 -1.38 -13.21
C ALA A 18 15.59 -2.91 -13.16
N ALA A 19 16.15 -3.45 -12.08
CA ALA A 19 16.27 -4.90 -11.88
C ALA A 19 14.90 -5.58 -11.73
N LEU A 20 13.98 -4.96 -10.98
CA LEU A 20 12.62 -5.50 -10.82
C LEU A 20 11.80 -5.40 -12.11
N ALA A 21 11.92 -4.30 -12.86
CA ALA A 21 11.26 -4.14 -14.15
C ALA A 21 11.74 -5.18 -15.16
N ALA A 22 13.05 -5.42 -15.24
CA ALA A 22 13.60 -6.48 -16.08
C ALA A 22 13.07 -7.87 -15.69
N LEU A 23 12.98 -8.17 -14.37
CA LEU A 23 12.43 -9.43 -13.89
C LEU A 23 10.95 -9.60 -14.25
N VAL A 24 10.15 -8.52 -14.19
CA VAL A 24 8.74 -8.53 -14.60
C VAL A 24 8.60 -8.90 -16.06
N GLU A 25 9.45 -8.34 -16.93
CA GLU A 25 9.44 -8.63 -18.36
C GLU A 25 9.92 -10.06 -18.66
N GLU A 26 11.05 -10.48 -18.08
CA GLU A 26 11.66 -11.79 -18.29
C GLU A 26 10.74 -12.94 -17.86
N GLU A 27 10.17 -12.82 -16.65
CA GLU A 27 9.30 -13.84 -16.07
C GLU A 27 7.82 -13.62 -16.38
N ARG A 28 7.48 -12.56 -17.14
CA ARG A 28 6.13 -12.19 -17.57
C ARG A 28 5.14 -12.07 -16.39
N LEU A 29 5.55 -11.38 -15.34
CA LEU A 29 4.79 -11.27 -14.10
C LEU A 29 3.63 -10.29 -14.21
N ASP A 30 2.44 -10.68 -13.75
CA ASP A 30 1.30 -9.76 -13.61
C ASP A 30 1.43 -8.85 -12.37
N ALA A 31 2.14 -9.33 -11.34
CA ALA A 31 2.38 -8.64 -10.08
C ALA A 31 3.64 -9.19 -9.39
N LEU A 32 4.25 -8.38 -8.54
CA LEU A 32 5.34 -8.81 -7.65
C LEU A 32 5.19 -8.26 -6.25
N THR A 33 5.91 -8.84 -5.30
CA THR A 33 6.12 -8.25 -3.97
C THR A 33 7.56 -8.49 -3.53
N VAL A 34 8.13 -7.54 -2.81
CA VAL A 34 9.55 -7.59 -2.42
C VAL A 34 9.67 -7.70 -0.92
N ARG A 35 10.47 -8.65 -0.43
CA ARG A 35 10.91 -8.71 0.98
C ARG A 35 11.89 -7.58 1.28
N CYS A 36 11.37 -6.36 1.40
CA CYS A 36 12.16 -5.13 1.48
C CYS A 36 13.21 -5.11 2.60
N PHE A 37 12.96 -5.80 3.72
CA PHE A 37 13.90 -5.88 4.83
C PHE A 37 15.20 -6.61 4.49
N ASP A 38 15.19 -7.54 3.53
CA ASP A 38 16.44 -8.19 3.09
C ASP A 38 17.32 -7.20 2.35
N LEU A 39 16.75 -6.39 1.45
CA LEU A 39 17.47 -5.34 0.73
C LEU A 39 18.09 -4.32 1.70
N ILE A 40 17.35 -3.94 2.75
CA ILE A 40 17.84 -3.02 3.77
C ILE A 40 19.06 -3.64 4.48
N ARG A 41 18.94 -4.90 4.91
CA ARG A 41 20.00 -5.60 5.65
C ARG A 41 21.24 -5.85 4.80
N GLU A 42 21.06 -6.23 3.54
CA GLU A 42 22.13 -6.71 2.69
C GLU A 42 22.81 -5.61 1.88
N ARG A 43 22.10 -4.52 1.58
CA ARG A 43 22.56 -3.48 0.65
C ARG A 43 22.30 -2.05 1.15
N SER A 44 21.65 -1.87 2.30
CA SER A 44 21.24 -0.57 2.82
C SER A 44 20.34 0.23 1.86
N VAL A 45 19.55 -0.48 1.05
CA VAL A 45 18.59 0.09 0.10
C VAL A 45 17.19 -0.38 0.47
N THR A 46 16.20 0.48 0.29
CA THR A 46 14.79 0.16 0.50
C THR A 46 14.11 -0.09 -0.85
N GLY A 47 13.10 -0.96 -0.87
CA GLY A 47 12.27 -1.14 -2.06
C GLY A 47 11.29 0.00 -2.31
N CYS A 48 11.13 0.95 -1.37
CA CYS A 48 9.92 1.75 -1.32
C CYS A 48 9.72 2.69 -2.52
N LEU A 49 10.78 3.37 -2.95
CA LEU A 49 10.75 4.25 -4.12
C LEU A 49 10.63 3.44 -5.42
N ALA A 50 11.35 2.32 -5.52
CA ALA A 50 11.29 1.43 -6.69
C ALA A 50 9.87 0.87 -6.88
N LEU A 51 9.25 0.39 -5.81
CA LEU A 51 7.87 -0.11 -5.82
C LEU A 51 6.86 0.99 -6.18
N ALA A 52 7.07 2.22 -5.72
CA ALA A 52 6.24 3.37 -6.10
C ALA A 52 6.34 3.68 -7.60
N TRP A 53 7.53 3.63 -8.19
CA TRP A 53 7.73 3.81 -9.63
C TRP A 53 7.11 2.67 -10.45
N LEU A 54 7.35 1.41 -10.09
CA LEU A 54 6.70 0.26 -10.76
C LEU A 54 5.18 0.40 -10.75
N ALA A 55 4.62 0.73 -9.58
CA ALA A 55 3.20 0.93 -9.42
C ALA A 55 2.66 2.15 -10.18
N ASP A 56 3.52 3.06 -10.65
CA ASP A 56 3.16 4.16 -11.56
C ASP A 56 3.35 3.77 -13.03
N ASP A 57 4.28 2.88 -13.35
CA ASP A 57 4.49 2.34 -14.70
C ASP A 57 3.41 1.33 -15.10
N GLY A 58 2.54 0.94 -14.16
CA GLY A 58 1.43 0.00 -14.41
C GLY A 58 1.74 -1.42 -13.99
N ILE A 59 2.85 -1.63 -13.28
CA ILE A 59 3.25 -2.92 -12.73
C ILE A 59 2.73 -3.00 -11.29
N VAL A 60 1.92 -4.01 -10.99
CA VAL A 60 1.40 -4.21 -9.63
C VAL A 60 2.54 -4.63 -8.71
N ALA A 61 2.87 -3.79 -7.74
CA ALA A 61 4.04 -3.98 -6.88
C ALA A 61 3.67 -3.85 -5.38
N GLY A 62 3.85 -4.94 -4.64
CA GLY A 62 3.64 -5.04 -3.20
C GLY A 62 4.93 -4.95 -2.37
N CYS A 63 4.76 -4.72 -1.07
CA CYS A 63 5.86 -4.62 -0.11
C CYS A 63 5.89 -5.84 0.81
N GLU A 64 7.04 -6.04 1.47
CA GLU A 64 7.28 -7.01 2.55
C GLU A 64 7.03 -8.48 2.21
N GLY A 65 6.97 -8.84 0.93
CA GLY A 65 6.62 -10.20 0.53
C GLY A 65 5.14 -10.54 0.76
N ASP A 66 4.27 -9.55 1.03
CA ASP A 66 2.85 -9.79 1.29
C ASP A 66 2.08 -10.08 0.00
N LEU A 67 1.96 -11.37 -0.32
CA LEU A 67 1.22 -11.86 -1.48
C LEU A 67 -0.29 -11.58 -1.39
N CYS A 68 -0.87 -11.58 -0.19
CA CYS A 68 -2.30 -11.32 -0.01
C CYS A 68 -2.65 -9.88 -0.40
N SER A 69 -1.82 -8.92 0.01
CA SER A 69 -2.01 -7.53 -0.38
C SER A 69 -1.62 -7.27 -1.82
N ALA A 70 -0.60 -7.96 -2.35
CA ALA A 70 -0.27 -7.90 -3.78
C ALA A 70 -1.45 -8.37 -4.65
N LEU A 71 -2.14 -9.44 -4.24
CA LEU A 71 -3.38 -9.87 -4.89
C LEU A 71 -4.48 -8.79 -4.78
N GLY A 72 -4.63 -8.16 -3.62
CA GLY A 72 -5.57 -7.03 -3.47
C GLY A 72 -5.27 -5.86 -4.41
N LEU A 73 -3.99 -5.51 -4.60
CA LEU A 73 -3.56 -4.50 -5.58
C LEU A 73 -3.87 -4.95 -7.01
N LEU A 74 -3.64 -6.23 -7.34
CA LEU A 74 -3.93 -6.79 -8.66
C LEU A 74 -5.43 -6.79 -8.97
N LEU A 75 -6.28 -7.10 -7.98
CA LEU A 75 -7.74 -6.99 -8.12
C LEU A 75 -8.16 -5.55 -8.38
N ALA A 76 -7.59 -4.57 -7.69
CA ALA A 76 -7.88 -3.16 -7.94
C ALA A 76 -7.49 -2.75 -9.37
N ASP A 77 -6.33 -3.18 -9.84
CA ASP A 77 -5.86 -2.91 -11.20
C ASP A 77 -6.77 -3.57 -12.25
N ARG A 78 -6.93 -4.89 -12.20
CA ARG A 78 -7.62 -5.67 -13.24
C ARG A 78 -9.13 -5.51 -13.24
N LEU A 79 -9.74 -5.41 -12.06
CA LEU A 79 -11.20 -5.31 -11.95
C LEU A 79 -11.67 -3.87 -12.02
N LEU A 80 -10.91 -2.90 -11.52
CA LEU A 80 -11.38 -1.51 -11.42
C LEU A 80 -10.67 -0.59 -12.41
N GLY A 81 -9.55 -1.01 -13.00
CA GLY A 81 -8.68 -0.12 -13.79
C GLY A 81 -8.07 0.98 -12.92
N ARG A 82 -7.82 0.69 -11.63
CA ARG A 82 -7.38 1.67 -10.64
C ARG A 82 -6.10 1.24 -9.97
N ARG A 83 -5.15 2.17 -9.89
CA ARG A 83 -4.02 2.06 -8.96
C ARG A 83 -4.56 2.10 -7.52
N ALA A 84 -3.84 1.42 -6.65
CA ALA A 84 -4.19 1.32 -5.24
C ALA A 84 -2.92 1.41 -4.37
N TRP A 85 -3.13 1.61 -3.08
CA TRP A 85 -2.05 1.80 -2.12
C TRP A 85 -2.14 0.79 -1.00
N MET A 86 -1.08 0.01 -0.79
CA MET A 86 -0.95 -0.90 0.34
C MET A 86 -0.47 -0.11 1.58
N ALA A 87 -1.17 -0.24 2.70
CA ALA A 87 -0.84 0.49 3.91
C ALA A 87 -1.19 -0.25 5.20
N ASN A 88 -0.47 0.09 6.28
CA ASN A 88 -0.65 -0.47 7.61
C ASN A 88 -1.56 0.42 8.46
N PRO A 89 -2.54 -0.14 9.19
CA PRO A 89 -3.21 0.56 10.27
C PRO A 89 -2.23 0.97 11.36
N TYR A 90 -2.17 2.27 11.67
CA TYR A 90 -1.41 2.77 12.83
C TYR A 90 -2.33 3.25 13.96
N ARG A 91 -3.63 3.42 13.69
CA ARG A 91 -4.62 3.84 14.68
C ARG A 91 -6.01 3.35 14.29
N ILE A 92 -6.72 2.73 15.24
CA ILE A 92 -8.10 2.30 15.06
C ILE A 92 -8.92 2.76 16.27
N VAL A 93 -10.01 3.49 16.06
CA VAL A 93 -10.96 3.89 17.11
C VAL A 93 -12.36 3.46 16.66
N PRO A 94 -12.77 2.20 16.93
CA PRO A 94 -13.97 1.61 16.35
C PRO A 94 -15.24 2.41 16.65
N ALA A 95 -15.47 2.81 17.91
CA ALA A 95 -16.65 3.56 18.32
C ALA A 95 -16.83 4.89 17.57
N ALA A 96 -15.75 5.46 17.04
CA ALA A 96 -15.76 6.69 16.25
C ALA A 96 -15.62 6.45 14.74
N GLY A 97 -15.47 5.20 14.29
CA GLY A 97 -15.18 4.82 12.91
C GLY A 97 -13.88 5.42 12.38
N LYS A 98 -12.90 5.74 13.25
CA LYS A 98 -11.64 6.39 12.82
C LYS A 98 -10.58 5.34 12.54
N LEU A 99 -9.93 5.45 11.39
CA LEU A 99 -8.82 4.59 10.98
C LEU A 99 -7.66 5.47 10.48
N GLY A 100 -6.45 5.23 10.95
CA GLY A 100 -5.23 5.83 10.42
C GLY A 100 -4.42 4.79 9.67
N LEU A 101 -4.04 5.08 8.43
CA LEU A 101 -3.17 4.22 7.62
C LEU A 101 -1.84 4.91 7.31
N ALA A 102 -0.75 4.15 7.30
CA ALA A 102 0.55 4.64 6.92
C ALA A 102 1.38 3.58 6.18
N HIS A 103 2.23 4.02 5.25
CA HIS A 103 3.23 3.18 4.59
C HIS A 103 4.39 4.00 4.02
N CYS A 104 5.56 3.38 3.84
CA CYS A 104 6.73 4.05 3.24
C CYS A 104 6.71 4.09 1.70
N THR A 105 5.72 3.49 1.05
CA THR A 105 5.49 3.54 -0.40
C THR A 105 4.24 4.35 -0.70
N VAL A 106 4.07 4.81 -1.94
CA VAL A 106 2.79 5.19 -2.55
C VAL A 106 3.01 5.45 -4.05
N PRO A 107 2.14 4.99 -4.97
CA PRO A 107 2.21 5.40 -6.37
C PRO A 107 2.07 6.92 -6.50
N PHE A 108 2.94 7.62 -7.24
CA PHE A 108 2.89 9.08 -7.33
C PHE A 108 1.62 9.57 -8.02
N ARG A 109 1.07 8.78 -8.95
CA ARG A 109 -0.19 9.09 -9.62
C ARG A 109 -1.44 8.97 -8.74
N LEU A 110 -1.31 8.52 -7.48
CA LEU A 110 -2.41 8.49 -6.49
C LEU A 110 -2.46 9.72 -5.57
N VAL A 111 -1.45 10.59 -5.58
CA VAL A 111 -1.30 11.68 -4.62
C VAL A 111 -1.15 13.03 -5.34
N ASP A 112 -1.60 14.12 -4.69
CA ASP A 112 -1.53 15.47 -5.26
C ASP A 112 -0.12 16.08 -5.14
N GLY A 113 0.76 15.49 -4.33
CA GLY A 113 2.14 15.90 -4.16
C GLY A 113 2.92 14.89 -3.33
N TYR A 114 4.25 14.98 -3.35
CA TYR A 114 5.12 14.07 -2.61
C TYR A 114 6.42 14.73 -2.14
N ARG A 115 7.06 14.09 -1.15
CA ARG A 115 8.45 14.32 -0.76
C ARG A 115 9.15 12.99 -0.58
N LEU A 116 10.45 12.94 -0.89
CA LEU A 116 11.28 11.80 -0.55
C LEU A 116 11.82 12.00 0.87
N ARG A 117 11.73 10.95 1.68
CA ARG A 117 12.23 10.91 3.07
C ARG A 117 13.02 9.62 3.23
N THR A 118 13.87 9.52 4.24
CA THR A 118 14.46 8.21 4.58
C THR A 118 13.38 7.25 5.09
N HIS A 119 13.56 5.94 4.89
CA HIS A 119 12.62 4.94 5.39
C HIS A 119 12.37 5.09 6.90
N PHE A 120 11.14 4.87 7.35
CA PHE A 120 10.74 5.17 8.72
C PHE A 120 11.50 4.31 9.74
N GLU A 121 11.41 2.99 9.60
CA GLU A 121 11.91 2.05 10.60
C GLU A 121 13.44 2.01 10.64
N SER A 122 14.10 2.12 9.47
CA SER A 122 15.54 1.94 9.35
C SER A 122 16.33 3.24 9.27
N GLY A 123 15.69 4.35 8.90
CA GLY A 123 16.37 5.64 8.69
C GLY A 123 17.31 5.68 7.49
N VAL A 124 17.39 4.61 6.68
CA VAL A 124 18.23 4.52 5.47
C VAL A 124 17.38 4.44 4.20
N GLY A 125 18.01 4.56 3.04
CA GLY A 125 17.33 4.45 1.75
C GLY A 125 16.26 5.52 1.55
N VAL A 126 15.30 5.23 0.67
CA VAL A 126 14.23 6.17 0.30
C VAL A 126 12.86 5.59 0.64
N GLY A 127 12.04 6.39 1.30
CA GLY A 127 10.59 6.23 1.45
C GLY A 127 9.87 7.42 0.80
N VAL A 128 8.62 7.20 0.41
CA VAL A 128 7.79 8.19 -0.26
C VAL A 128 6.76 8.73 0.73
N GLN A 129 6.76 10.04 0.95
CA GLN A 129 5.73 10.77 1.67
C GLN A 129 4.81 11.45 0.66
N GLY A 130 3.74 10.76 0.25
CA GLY A 130 2.69 11.32 -0.59
C GLY A 130 1.62 12.05 0.22
N THR A 131 0.98 13.03 -0.43
CA THR A 131 -0.13 13.79 0.13
C THR A 131 -1.41 13.44 -0.61
N PHE A 132 -2.27 12.65 0.04
CA PHE A 132 -3.59 12.33 -0.51
C PHE A 132 -4.55 13.51 -0.41
N ARG A 133 -5.40 13.65 -1.42
CA ARG A 133 -6.60 14.49 -1.33
C ARG A 133 -7.67 13.81 -0.47
N PRO A 134 -8.43 14.58 0.33
CA PRO A 134 -9.66 14.07 0.93
C PRO A 134 -10.64 13.55 -0.12
N GLY A 135 -11.38 12.48 0.21
CA GLY A 135 -12.35 11.90 -0.72
C GLY A 135 -12.67 10.44 -0.45
N PRO A 136 -13.67 9.89 -1.17
CA PRO A 136 -14.15 8.54 -0.95
C PRO A 136 -13.09 7.50 -1.29
N VAL A 137 -13.06 6.41 -0.53
CA VAL A 137 -12.19 5.26 -0.75
C VAL A 137 -12.90 3.96 -0.47
N THR A 138 -12.35 2.88 -1.03
CA THR A 138 -12.67 1.50 -0.70
C THR A 138 -11.40 0.84 -0.18
N LEU A 139 -11.50 0.17 0.96
CA LEU A 139 -10.45 -0.64 1.53
C LEU A 139 -10.75 -2.11 1.27
N LEU A 140 -9.73 -2.89 0.92
CA LEU A 140 -9.83 -4.34 0.83
C LEU A 140 -8.64 -5.05 1.48
N ARG A 141 -8.92 -6.26 1.98
CA ARG A 141 -7.90 -7.23 2.41
C ARG A 141 -8.35 -8.63 1.98
N VAL A 142 -7.54 -9.26 1.14
CA VAL A 142 -7.65 -10.70 0.88
C VAL A 142 -6.92 -11.46 1.98
N GLY A 143 -7.44 -12.61 2.38
CA GLY A 143 -6.80 -13.50 3.35
C GLY A 143 -7.46 -14.87 3.36
N GLY A 144 -7.32 -15.59 4.46
CA GLY A 144 -7.62 -17.02 4.50
C GLY A 144 -6.40 -17.84 4.10
N ARG A 145 -6.44 -19.15 4.39
CA ARG A 145 -5.30 -20.04 4.16
C ARG A 145 -5.05 -20.26 2.67
N ASP A 146 -6.12 -20.26 1.90
CA ASP A 146 -6.18 -20.53 0.47
C ASP A 146 -6.66 -19.29 -0.32
N LEU A 147 -6.50 -18.09 0.27
CA LEU A 147 -6.93 -16.79 -0.29
C LEU A 147 -8.43 -16.70 -0.57
N GLU A 148 -9.23 -17.37 0.25
CA GLU A 148 -10.67 -17.58 0.13
C GLU A 148 -11.52 -16.57 0.92
N ALA A 149 -10.89 -15.67 1.68
CA ALA A 149 -11.57 -14.63 2.45
C ALA A 149 -11.28 -13.23 1.91
N LEU A 150 -12.33 -12.38 1.92
CA LEU A 150 -12.24 -10.98 1.53
C LEU A 150 -12.93 -10.10 2.56
N TRP A 151 -12.19 -9.13 3.08
CA TRP A 151 -12.71 -8.04 3.88
C TRP A 151 -12.81 -6.77 3.04
N LEU A 152 -13.91 -6.03 3.17
CA LEU A 152 -14.19 -4.80 2.42
C LEU A 152 -14.78 -3.71 3.32
N ALA A 153 -14.15 -2.53 3.33
CA ALA A 153 -14.73 -1.31 3.91
C ALA A 153 -14.89 -0.22 2.87
N GLU A 154 -15.91 0.63 3.00
CA GLU A 154 -15.91 1.94 2.33
C GLU A 154 -15.71 3.04 3.36
N GLY A 155 -15.15 4.16 2.91
CA GLY A 155 -14.90 5.29 3.78
C GLY A 155 -14.51 6.54 3.02
N GLU A 156 -13.92 7.47 3.76
CA GLU A 156 -13.44 8.74 3.25
C GLU A 156 -12.12 9.11 3.91
N ILE A 157 -11.13 9.51 3.09
CA ILE A 157 -9.92 10.19 3.58
C ILE A 157 -10.35 11.57 4.06
N THR A 158 -10.10 11.84 5.34
CA THR A 158 -10.41 13.13 5.98
C THR A 158 -9.20 14.06 6.04
N ALA A 159 -7.98 13.52 6.10
CA ALA A 159 -6.75 14.30 6.16
C ALA A 159 -5.52 13.46 5.77
N ALA A 160 -4.48 14.12 5.25
CA ALA A 160 -3.14 13.57 5.15
C ALA A 160 -2.34 13.83 6.45
N GLY A 161 -1.36 12.99 6.74
CA GLY A 161 -0.47 13.13 7.90
C GLY A 161 1.00 13.28 7.53
N THR A 162 1.80 13.78 8.46
CA THR A 162 3.26 13.96 8.31
C THR A 162 4.03 13.66 9.60
N ALA A 163 3.49 12.80 10.47
CA ALA A 163 4.12 12.51 11.76
C ALA A 163 5.43 11.73 11.54
N ASP A 164 6.55 12.21 12.10
CA ASP A 164 7.86 11.58 11.88
C ASP A 164 7.99 10.18 12.50
N GLY A 165 7.19 9.90 13.54
CA GLY A 165 7.12 8.62 14.25
C GLY A 165 6.28 7.55 13.56
N LEU A 166 5.92 7.74 12.29
CA LEU A 166 5.17 6.80 11.48
C LEU A 166 5.82 6.64 10.09
N CYS A 167 5.39 5.59 9.39
CA CYS A 167 5.61 5.41 7.96
C CYS A 167 5.26 6.69 7.15
N ARG A 168 5.90 6.89 6.00
CA ARG A 168 6.00 8.22 5.37
C ARG A 168 4.71 8.76 4.77
N THR A 169 4.00 7.99 3.95
CA THR A 169 2.68 8.37 3.46
C THR A 169 1.66 8.01 4.53
N GLN A 170 0.79 8.95 4.91
CA GLN A 170 -0.15 8.80 6.01
C GLN A 170 -1.51 9.40 5.67
N VAL A 171 -2.58 8.71 6.04
CA VAL A 171 -3.95 9.22 5.92
C VAL A 171 -4.75 8.91 7.18
N ALA A 172 -5.63 9.85 7.54
CA ALA A 172 -6.72 9.64 8.50
C ALA A 172 -8.03 9.46 7.74
N LEU A 173 -8.77 8.41 8.07
CA LEU A 173 -9.99 7.97 7.41
C LEU A 173 -11.16 7.90 8.39
N ARG A 174 -12.37 7.99 7.84
CA ARG A 174 -13.59 7.52 8.48
C ARG A 174 -14.18 6.35 7.71
N ILE A 175 -14.52 5.28 8.42
CA ILE A 175 -15.22 4.09 7.92
C ILE A 175 -16.36 3.73 8.87
N ASP A 176 -17.19 2.76 8.52
CA ASP A 176 -18.26 2.31 9.39
C ASP A 176 -17.70 1.68 10.69
N PRO A 177 -18.25 1.98 11.88
CA PRO A 177 -17.78 1.43 13.15
C PRO A 177 -17.67 -0.11 13.22
N PRO A 178 -18.60 -0.89 12.64
CA PRO A 178 -18.46 -2.35 12.59
C PRO A 178 -17.23 -2.80 11.79
N ASP A 179 -16.98 -2.20 10.63
CA ASP A 179 -15.80 -2.51 9.80
C ASP A 179 -14.50 -2.19 10.58
N ALA A 180 -14.46 -1.06 11.28
CA ALA A 180 -13.33 -0.70 12.13
C ALA A 180 -13.13 -1.66 13.32
N ALA A 181 -14.22 -2.18 13.90
CA ALA A 181 -14.16 -3.14 14.99
C ALA A 181 -13.61 -4.49 14.51
N GLU A 182 -14.03 -4.95 13.32
CA GLU A 182 -13.60 -6.22 12.74
C GLU A 182 -12.08 -6.29 12.53
N LEU A 183 -11.44 -5.18 12.17
CA LEU A 183 -9.97 -5.09 12.06
C LEU A 183 -9.23 -5.41 13.37
N LEU A 184 -9.88 -5.28 14.54
CA LEU A 184 -9.30 -5.60 15.83
C LEU A 184 -9.68 -7.00 16.33
N THR A 185 -10.84 -7.51 15.93
CA THR A 185 -11.37 -8.78 16.46
C THR A 185 -11.13 -9.96 15.53
N ALA A 186 -11.08 -9.75 14.22
CA ALA A 186 -10.93 -10.79 13.21
C ALA A 186 -10.18 -10.31 11.94
N PRO A 187 -8.98 -9.71 12.05
CA PRO A 187 -8.25 -9.23 10.87
C PRO A 187 -7.77 -10.37 9.98
N LEU A 188 -7.92 -10.19 8.66
CA LEU A 188 -7.33 -11.06 7.63
C LEU A 188 -5.84 -10.79 7.36
N GLY A 189 -5.25 -9.84 8.08
CA GLY A 189 -3.85 -9.43 8.00
C GLY A 189 -3.66 -7.94 8.28
N ASN A 190 -2.41 -7.50 8.33
CA ASN A 190 -2.07 -6.13 8.74
C ASN A 190 -2.24 -5.12 7.59
N HIS A 191 -1.72 -5.42 6.41
CA HIS A 191 -1.79 -4.51 5.27
C HIS A 191 -3.19 -4.46 4.67
N LEU A 192 -3.74 -3.25 4.55
CA LEU A 192 -4.96 -2.97 3.79
C LEU A 192 -4.57 -2.37 2.44
N VAL A 193 -5.37 -2.64 1.41
CA VAL A 193 -5.27 -1.97 0.12
C VAL A 193 -6.33 -0.88 0.05
N LEU A 194 -5.91 0.36 -0.18
CA LEU A 194 -6.75 1.54 -0.34
C LEU A 194 -6.90 1.87 -1.83
N VAL A 195 -8.14 1.93 -2.30
CA VAL A 195 -8.51 2.30 -3.67
C VAL A 195 -9.35 3.58 -3.64
N PRO A 196 -8.98 4.65 -4.37
CA PRO A 196 -9.84 5.82 -4.49
C PRO A 196 -11.19 5.51 -5.13
N GLY A 197 -12.28 6.01 -4.54
CA GLY A 197 -13.67 5.82 -4.97
C GLY A 197 -14.42 4.73 -4.20
N ARG A 198 -15.70 4.56 -4.55
CA ARG A 198 -16.62 3.58 -3.94
C ARG A 198 -16.78 2.37 -4.87
N HIS A 199 -16.22 1.25 -4.48
CA HIS A 199 -16.08 0.04 -5.30
C HIS A 199 -16.53 -1.23 -4.57
N ARG A 200 -17.04 -1.13 -3.34
CA ARG A 200 -17.42 -2.31 -2.53
C ARG A 200 -18.39 -3.22 -3.27
N ALA A 201 -19.41 -2.66 -3.92
CA ALA A 201 -20.41 -3.43 -4.64
C ALA A 201 -19.79 -4.25 -5.79
N ARG A 202 -18.92 -3.64 -6.59
CA ARG A 202 -18.26 -4.31 -7.72
C ARG A 202 -17.30 -5.40 -7.27
N LEU A 203 -16.47 -5.12 -6.25
CA LEU A 203 -15.54 -6.09 -5.69
C LEU A 203 -16.27 -7.28 -5.06
N ARG A 204 -17.33 -7.01 -4.29
CA ARG A 204 -18.16 -8.05 -3.66
C ARG A 204 -18.85 -8.94 -4.69
N ALA A 205 -19.49 -8.35 -5.70
CA ALA A 205 -20.17 -9.11 -6.74
C ALA A 205 -19.20 -10.01 -7.52
N TRP A 206 -18.00 -9.51 -7.85
CA TRP A 206 -16.99 -10.35 -8.51
C TRP A 206 -16.55 -11.50 -7.59
N TRP A 207 -16.28 -11.23 -6.32
CA TRP A 207 -15.84 -12.23 -5.35
C TRP A 207 -16.87 -13.36 -5.17
N GLU A 208 -18.14 -13.00 -5.02
CA GLU A 208 -19.23 -13.95 -4.85
C GLU A 208 -19.48 -14.83 -6.08
N LEU A 209 -19.16 -14.35 -7.28
CA LEU A 209 -19.35 -15.10 -8.53
C LEU A 209 -18.19 -16.04 -8.87
N HIS A 210 -16.97 -15.74 -8.43
CA HIS A 210 -15.76 -16.42 -8.91
C HIS A 210 -15.00 -17.19 -7.82
N ILE A 211 -15.22 -16.85 -6.54
CA ILE A 211 -14.50 -17.46 -5.42
C ILE A 211 -15.43 -18.25 -4.49
N ARG A 212 -16.67 -17.79 -4.31
CA ARG A 212 -17.67 -18.46 -3.48
C ARG A 212 -18.59 -19.39 -4.27
#